data_AF-A0A9P8LC81-F1
#
_entry.id   AF-A0A9P8LC81-F1
#
_cell.length_a   1.000
_cell.length_b   1.000
_cell.length_c   1.000
_cell.angle_alpha   90.00
_cell.angle_beta   90.00
_cell.angle_gamma   90.00
#
_symmetry.space_group_name_H-M   'P 1'
#
loop_
_entity.id
_entity.type
_entity.pdbx_description
1 polymer ?
#
loop_
_entity_poly.entity_id
_entity_poly.type
_entity_poly.pdbx_seq_one_letter_code
_entity_poly.pdbx_strand_id
1 'polypeptide(L)'
;MAGGVRKRVANVAKVAGWITTMPWICLQAAIEQILQEQDVIVQSKQLNDWRKRKNKELEMVTFAGTLIASAVTGSIQWSALGAAHWLVSAAWYSTLLFSLVSVIMAFYLSILLTNLSINNDGDSILLKALCRSGRQKKSRWTSLFALQMPIMLLSYALMMYIVGLSLLVIRPLWHEPWGNNSIV
;
A
#
# COMPACT_ATOMS: atom_id res chain seq x y z
N MET A 1 -16.04 28.21 18.69
CA MET A 1 -15.30 26.93 18.86
C MET A 1 -15.12 26.11 17.57
N ALA A 2 -15.89 26.32 16.49
CA ALA A 2 -15.81 25.51 15.26
C ALA A 2 -14.49 25.66 14.43
N GLY A 3 -13.76 26.77 14.55
CA GLY A 3 -12.53 27.01 13.78
C GLY A 3 -11.32 26.14 14.20
N GLY A 4 -11.28 25.69 15.46
CA GLY A 4 -10.20 24.84 15.98
C GLY A 4 -10.29 23.40 15.47
N VAL A 5 -11.50 22.85 15.39
CA VAL A 5 -11.75 21.49 14.90
C VAL A 5 -11.40 21.37 13.43
N ARG A 6 -11.81 22.35 12.61
CA ARG A 6 -11.53 22.36 11.16
C ARG A 6 -10.03 22.43 10.84
N LYS A 7 -9.25 23.20 11.63
CA LYS A 7 -7.77 23.23 11.53
C LYS A 7 -7.13 21.91 11.94
N ARG A 8 -7.63 21.25 13.00
CA ARG A 8 -7.13 19.93 13.43
C ARG A 8 -7.39 18.86 12.37
N VAL A 9 -8.60 18.83 11.80
CA VAL A 9 -8.96 17.89 10.72
C VAL A 9 -8.09 18.13 9.48
N ALA A 10 -7.87 19.38 9.08
CA ALA A 10 -6.99 19.71 7.95
C ALA A 10 -5.54 19.27 8.19
N ASN A 11 -5.02 19.45 9.42
CA ASN A 11 -3.68 19.00 9.77
C ASN A 11 -3.57 17.46 9.77
N VAL A 12 -4.57 16.74 10.28
CA VAL A 12 -4.61 15.27 10.25
C VAL A 12 -4.65 14.77 8.81
N ALA A 13 -5.49 15.35 7.95
CA ALA A 13 -5.55 14.99 6.54
C ALA A 13 -4.22 15.26 5.82
N LYS A 14 -3.56 16.37 6.14
CA LYS A 14 -2.25 16.71 5.57
C LYS A 14 -1.16 15.74 6.03
N VAL A 15 -1.15 15.36 7.31
CA VAL A 15 -0.23 14.36 7.86
C VAL A 15 -0.49 12.99 7.26
N ALA A 16 -1.75 12.56 7.14
CA ALA A 16 -2.12 11.31 6.49
C ALA A 16 -1.65 11.26 5.02
N GLY A 17 -1.85 12.35 4.26
CA GLY A 17 -1.35 12.45 2.89
C GLY A 17 0.17 12.46 2.79
N TRP A 18 0.86 13.00 3.79
CA TRP A 18 2.31 12.92 3.89
C TRP A 18 2.79 11.49 4.17
N ILE A 19 2.14 10.80 5.10
CA ILE A 19 2.46 9.40 5.45
C ILE A 19 2.27 8.47 4.26
N THR A 20 1.24 8.66 3.44
CA THR A 20 0.99 7.81 2.26
C THR A 20 1.99 8.07 1.12
N THR A 21 2.50 9.30 0.99
CA THR A 21 3.47 9.67 -0.07
C THR A 21 4.92 9.46 0.36
N MET A 22 5.22 9.39 1.66
CA MET A 22 6.58 9.22 2.18
C MET A 22 7.31 7.97 1.67
N PRO A 23 6.68 6.77 1.59
CA PRO A 23 7.32 5.58 1.05
C PRO A 23 7.85 5.76 -0.38
N TRP A 24 7.19 6.61 -1.17
CA TRP A 24 7.59 6.92 -2.54
C TRP A 24 8.90 7.69 -2.60
N ILE A 25 9.02 8.72 -1.76
CA ILE A 25 10.18 9.61 -1.70
C ILE A 25 11.40 8.84 -1.21
N CYS A 26 11.23 8.04 -0.16
CA CYS A 26 12.31 7.20 0.37
C CYS A 26 12.78 6.14 -0.64
N LEU A 27 11.85 5.51 -1.37
CA LEU A 27 12.20 4.53 -2.39
C LEU A 27 12.98 5.18 -3.55
N GLN A 28 12.51 6.33 -4.02
CA GLN A 28 13.18 7.06 -5.10
C GLN A 28 14.59 7.48 -4.69
N ALA A 29 14.75 8.06 -3.50
CA ALA A 29 16.05 8.49 -2.98
C ALA A 29 17.03 7.31 -2.86
N ALA A 30 16.57 6.16 -2.36
CA ALA A 30 17.41 4.96 -2.25
C ALA A 30 17.90 4.45 -3.61
N ILE A 31 17.04 4.46 -4.63
CA ILE A 31 17.42 4.01 -5.99
C ILE A 31 18.32 5.03 -6.67
N GLU A 32 18.06 6.33 -6.49
CA GLU A 32 18.93 7.38 -7.02
C GLU A 32 20.33 7.32 -6.42
N GLN A 33 20.47 7.01 -5.12
CA GLN A 33 21.76 6.80 -4.47
C GLN A 33 22.53 5.63 -5.12
N ILE A 34 21.87 4.49 -5.35
CA ILE A 34 22.48 3.33 -6.02
C ILE A 34 22.90 3.65 -7.45
N LEU A 35 22.12 4.48 -8.16
CA LEU A 35 22.40 4.88 -9.53
C LEU A 35 23.58 5.86 -9.63
N GLN A 36 23.73 6.75 -8.65
CA GLN A 36 24.79 7.76 -8.60
C GLN A 36 26.16 7.18 -8.22
N GLU A 37 26.18 6.01 -7.59
CA GLU A 37 27.41 5.28 -7.26
C GLU A 37 28.29 5.07 -8.52
N GLN A 38 29.56 5.45 -8.44
CA GLN A 38 30.52 5.36 -9.55
C GLN A 38 31.20 3.99 -9.59
N ASP A 39 31.43 3.39 -8.42
CA ASP A 39 32.09 2.09 -8.28
C ASP A 39 31.14 0.93 -8.59
N VAL A 40 31.48 0.14 -9.62
CA VAL A 40 30.66 -0.98 -10.11
C VAL A 40 30.46 -2.06 -9.03
N ILE A 41 31.51 -2.34 -8.24
CA ILE A 41 31.49 -3.37 -7.20
C ILE A 41 30.57 -2.93 -6.05
N VAL A 42 30.69 -1.67 -5.62
CA VAL A 42 29.87 -1.10 -4.53
C VAL A 42 28.41 -0.99 -4.98
N GLN A 43 28.18 -0.56 -6.22
CA GLN A 43 26.84 -0.47 -6.81
C GLN A 43 26.14 -1.84 -6.84
N SER A 44 26.80 -2.88 -7.35
CA SER A 44 26.20 -4.24 -7.38
C SER A 44 25.89 -4.75 -5.97
N LYS A 45 26.77 -4.49 -4.99
CA LYS A 45 26.51 -4.85 -3.58
C LYS A 45 25.28 -4.13 -3.03
N GLN A 46 25.21 -2.80 -3.15
CA GLN A 46 24.06 -2.02 -2.67
C GLN A 46 22.77 -2.41 -3.39
N LEU A 47 22.82 -2.71 -4.69
CA LEU A 47 21.70 -3.17 -5.49
C LEU A 47 21.18 -4.53 -5.01
N ASN A 48 22.07 -5.47 -4.73
CA ASN A 48 21.72 -6.78 -4.19
C ASN A 48 21.10 -6.67 -2.79
N ASP A 49 21.65 -5.81 -1.94
CA ASP A 49 21.09 -5.57 -0.60
C ASP A 49 19.72 -4.90 -0.69
N TRP A 50 19.54 -3.92 -1.59
CA TRP A 50 18.25 -3.30 -1.87
C TRP A 50 17.23 -4.32 -2.38
N ARG A 51 17.61 -5.16 -3.34
CA ARG A 51 16.75 -6.21 -3.91
C ARG A 51 16.27 -7.17 -2.82
N LYS A 52 17.19 -7.65 -1.96
CA LYS A 52 16.85 -8.52 -0.82
C LYS A 52 15.85 -7.86 0.12
N ARG A 53 16.05 -6.57 0.45
CA ARG A 53 15.10 -5.81 1.28
C ARG A 53 13.73 -5.69 0.61
N LYS A 54 13.70 -5.38 -0.69
CA LYS A 54 12.45 -5.25 -1.45
C LYS A 54 11.71 -6.59 -1.53
N ASN A 55 12.39 -7.72 -1.71
CA ASN A 55 11.75 -9.04 -1.66
C ASN A 55 11.11 -9.33 -0.30
N LYS A 56 11.81 -9.04 0.82
CA LYS A 56 11.24 -9.18 2.16
C LYS A 56 10.00 -8.31 2.38
N GLU A 57 10.02 -7.09 1.83
CA GLU A 57 8.86 -6.19 1.88
C GLU A 57 7.66 -6.76 1.11
N LEU A 58 7.87 -7.33 -0.08
CA LEU A 58 6.80 -7.96 -0.88
C LEU A 58 6.24 -9.24 -0.22
N GLU A 59 7.09 -10.01 0.45
CA GLU A 59 6.67 -11.15 1.26
C GLU A 59 5.78 -10.71 2.43
N MET A 60 6.17 -9.63 3.13
CA MET A 60 5.34 -9.04 4.19
C MET A 60 3.99 -8.54 3.66
N VAL A 61 3.95 -7.94 2.47
CA VAL A 61 2.71 -7.53 1.81
C VAL A 61 1.81 -8.72 1.50
N THR A 62 2.39 -9.83 1.05
CA THR A 62 1.64 -11.07 0.79
C THR A 62 1.02 -11.62 2.07
N PHE A 63 1.79 -11.66 3.15
CA PHE A 63 1.32 -12.09 4.47
C PHE A 63 0.19 -11.18 4.99
N ALA A 64 0.41 -9.87 5.00
CA ALA A 64 -0.57 -8.90 5.47
C ALA A 64 -1.85 -8.89 4.61
N GLY A 65 -1.73 -8.99 3.29
CA GLY A 65 -2.88 -9.04 2.39
C GLY A 65 -3.73 -10.30 2.59
N THR A 66 -3.11 -11.44 2.86
CA THR A 66 -3.82 -12.68 3.18
C THR A 66 -4.57 -12.56 4.50
N LEU A 67 -3.96 -11.95 5.53
CA LEU A 67 -4.61 -11.69 6.82
C LEU A 67 -5.81 -10.75 6.68
N ILE A 68 -5.68 -9.66 5.93
CA ILE A 68 -6.77 -8.72 5.69
C ILE A 68 -7.91 -9.40 4.93
N ALA A 69 -7.60 -10.19 3.90
CA ALA A 69 -8.62 -10.93 3.15
C ALA A 69 -9.38 -11.93 4.03
N SER A 70 -8.68 -12.62 4.92
CA SER A 70 -9.28 -13.52 5.92
C SER A 70 -10.18 -12.78 6.89
N ALA A 71 -9.69 -11.66 7.47
CA ALA A 71 -10.47 -10.84 8.40
C ALA A 71 -11.74 -10.30 7.75
N VAL A 72 -11.64 -9.76 6.53
CA VAL A 72 -12.78 -9.23 5.76
C VAL A 72 -13.80 -10.32 5.45
N THR A 73 -13.34 -11.52 5.08
CA THR A 73 -14.25 -12.66 4.83
C THR A 73 -15.04 -13.03 6.08
N GLY A 74 -14.38 -13.03 7.25
CA GLY A 74 -15.06 -13.23 8.54
C GLY A 74 -16.07 -12.13 8.87
N SER A 75 -15.73 -10.87 8.58
CA SER A 75 -16.65 -9.74 8.77
C SER A 75 -17.86 -9.80 7.84
N ILE A 76 -17.70 -10.26 6.60
CA ILE A 76 -18.80 -10.44 5.64
C ILE A 76 -19.88 -11.41 6.15
N GLN A 77 -19.53 -12.31 7.07
CA GLN A 77 -20.47 -13.28 7.63
C GLN A 77 -21.32 -12.71 8.77
N TRP A 78 -21.09 -11.48 9.22
CA TRP A 78 -21.87 -10.88 10.29
C TRP A 78 -23.32 -10.63 9.85
N SER A 79 -24.28 -11.09 10.67
CA SER A 79 -25.72 -10.92 10.43
C SER A 79 -26.16 -9.46 10.34
N ALA A 80 -25.37 -8.53 10.87
CA ALA A 80 -25.60 -7.08 10.79
C ALA A 80 -25.56 -6.51 9.36
N LEU A 81 -24.96 -7.22 8.39
CA LEU A 81 -24.87 -6.79 7.00
C LEU A 81 -26.22 -6.76 6.26
N GLY A 82 -27.13 -7.68 6.58
CA GLY A 82 -28.45 -7.74 5.94
C GLY A 82 -29.32 -6.51 6.23
N ALA A 83 -29.01 -5.79 7.32
CA ALA A 83 -29.69 -4.56 7.70
C ALA A 83 -28.87 -3.30 7.38
N ALA A 84 -27.61 -3.44 6.94
CA ALA A 84 -26.71 -2.32 6.68
C ALA A 84 -26.97 -1.67 5.32
N HIS A 85 -26.56 -0.40 5.19
CA HIS A 85 -26.57 0.30 3.90
C HIS A 85 -25.61 -0.41 2.93
N TRP A 86 -26.02 -0.59 1.67
CA TRP A 86 -25.27 -1.33 0.63
C TRP A 86 -23.81 -0.87 0.45
N LEU A 87 -23.51 0.38 0.82
CA LEU A 87 -22.17 0.97 0.80
C LEU A 87 -21.17 0.21 1.69
N VAL A 88 -21.61 -0.34 2.83
CA VAL A 88 -20.74 -1.13 3.73
C VAL A 88 -20.32 -2.43 3.04
N SER A 89 -21.27 -3.15 2.47
CA SER A 89 -21.00 -4.39 1.71
C SER A 89 -20.09 -4.11 0.51
N ALA A 90 -20.34 -3.05 -0.26
CA ALA A 90 -19.51 -2.65 -1.39
C ALA A 90 -18.06 -2.31 -0.97
N ALA A 91 -17.88 -1.61 0.15
CA ALA A 91 -16.57 -1.28 0.69
C ALA A 91 -15.77 -2.52 1.13
N TRP A 92 -16.44 -3.50 1.75
CA TRP A 92 -15.81 -4.76 2.17
C TRP A 92 -15.45 -5.66 0.99
N TYR A 93 -16.32 -5.79 -0.02
CA TYR A 93 -15.96 -6.51 -1.25
C TYR A 93 -14.82 -5.85 -2.02
N SER A 94 -14.80 -4.51 -2.08
CA SER A 94 -13.70 -3.76 -2.71
C SER A 94 -12.38 -3.96 -1.96
N THR A 95 -12.43 -3.97 -0.62
CA THR A 95 -11.27 -4.29 0.22
C THR A 95 -10.71 -5.67 -0.12
N LEU A 96 -11.58 -6.67 -0.20
CA LEU A 96 -11.19 -8.05 -0.53
C LEU A 96 -10.52 -8.10 -1.90
N LEU A 97 -11.12 -7.46 -2.91
CA LEU A 97 -10.58 -7.41 -4.27
C LEU A 97 -9.20 -6.74 -4.30
N PHE A 98 -9.04 -5.56 -3.70
CA PHE A 98 -7.76 -4.86 -3.67
C PHE A 98 -6.68 -5.66 -2.91
N SER A 99 -7.05 -6.35 -1.83
CA SER A 99 -6.12 -7.20 -1.09
C SER A 99 -5.62 -8.38 -1.92
N LEU A 100 -6.53 -9.08 -2.62
CA LEU A 100 -6.15 -10.19 -3.50
C LEU A 100 -5.26 -9.74 -4.66
N VAL A 101 -5.61 -8.63 -5.32
CA VAL A 101 -4.79 -8.08 -6.42
C VAL A 101 -3.41 -7.66 -5.90
N SER A 102 -3.33 -7.07 -4.71
CA SER A 102 -2.06 -6.76 -4.05
C SER A 102 -1.19 -8.00 -3.85
N VAL A 103 -1.77 -9.08 -3.31
CA VAL A 103 -1.06 -10.35 -3.08
C VAL A 103 -0.53 -10.93 -4.39
N ILE A 104 -1.37 -10.98 -5.43
CA ILE A 104 -0.97 -11.49 -6.74
C ILE A 104 0.18 -10.66 -7.32
N MET A 105 0.08 -9.33 -7.27
CA MET A 105 1.13 -8.45 -7.78
C MET A 105 2.43 -8.56 -6.98
N ALA A 106 2.36 -8.68 -5.66
CA ALA A 106 3.53 -8.90 -4.81
C ALA A 106 4.22 -10.23 -5.12
N PHE A 107 3.44 -11.29 -5.35
CA PHE A 107 3.95 -12.60 -5.72
C PHE A 107 4.67 -12.59 -7.06
N TYR A 108 4.04 -12.04 -8.12
CA TYR A 108 4.66 -11.93 -9.44
C TYR A 108 5.96 -11.12 -9.39
N LEU A 109 5.96 -10.02 -8.64
CA LEU A 109 7.14 -9.16 -8.52
C LEU A 109 8.27 -9.86 -7.74
N SER A 110 7.95 -10.60 -6.67
CA SER A 110 8.92 -11.39 -5.90
C SER A 110 9.59 -12.48 -6.75
N ILE A 111 8.80 -13.17 -7.58
CA ILE A 111 9.32 -14.16 -8.54
C ILE A 111 10.26 -13.48 -9.54
N LEU A 112 9.86 -12.34 -10.11
CA LEU A 112 10.70 -11.59 -11.06
C LEU A 112 12.05 -11.21 -10.43
N LEU A 113 12.03 -10.65 -9.21
CA LEU A 113 13.25 -10.24 -8.50
C LEU A 113 14.13 -11.44 -8.15
N THR A 114 13.54 -12.58 -7.82
CA THR A 114 14.29 -13.81 -7.52
C THR A 114 14.95 -14.39 -8.77
N ASN A 115 14.24 -14.43 -9.90
CA ASN A 115 14.82 -14.88 -11.17
C ASN A 115 15.98 -13.97 -11.62
N LEU A 116 15.84 -12.66 -11.41
CA LEU A 116 16.94 -11.71 -11.67
C LEU A 116 18.14 -11.92 -10.73
N SER A 117 17.97 -12.52 -9.56
CA SER A 117 19.09 -12.82 -8.66
C SER A 117 19.89 -14.06 -9.09
N ILE A 118 19.27 -14.98 -9.83
CA ILE A 118 19.91 -16.21 -10.30
C ILE A 118 20.66 -15.96 -11.61
N ASN A 119 20.20 -15.00 -12.42
CA ASN A 119 20.84 -14.66 -13.67
C ASN A 119 22.15 -13.88 -13.44
N ASN A 120 23.26 -14.35 -14.01
CA ASN A 120 24.57 -13.69 -13.95
C ASN A 120 24.55 -12.25 -14.51
N ASP A 121 23.70 -11.98 -15.51
CA ASP A 121 23.50 -10.64 -16.09
C ASP A 121 22.37 -9.86 -15.40
N GLY A 122 21.75 -10.43 -14.36
CA GLY A 122 20.55 -9.90 -13.74
C GLY A 122 20.72 -8.52 -13.10
N ASP A 123 21.91 -8.20 -12.61
CA ASP A 123 22.24 -6.87 -12.08
C ASP A 123 22.24 -5.80 -13.18
N SER A 124 22.77 -6.12 -14.37
CA SER A 124 22.79 -5.21 -15.51
C SER A 124 21.38 -5.00 -16.08
N ILE A 125 20.56 -6.06 -16.12
CA ILE A 125 19.16 -6.00 -16.57
C ILE A 125 18.32 -5.18 -15.59
N LEU A 126 18.52 -5.38 -14.28
CA LEU A 126 17.84 -4.61 -13.25
C LEU A 126 18.24 -3.13 -13.30
N LEU A 127 19.54 -2.83 -13.43
CA LEU A 127 20.01 -1.46 -13.62
C LEU A 127 19.40 -0.84 -14.88
N LYS A 128 19.30 -1.58 -15.98
CA LYS A 128 18.65 -1.10 -17.21
C LYS A 128 17.14 -0.91 -17.04
N ALA A 129 16.48 -1.72 -16.22
CA ALA A 129 15.06 -1.57 -15.90
C ALA A 129 14.78 -0.36 -14.98
N LEU A 130 15.72 -0.05 -14.08
CA LEU A 130 15.65 1.08 -13.15
C LEU A 130 16.11 2.40 -13.77
N CYS A 131 17.09 2.38 -14.68
CA CYS A 131 17.60 3.55 -15.37
C CYS A 131 16.65 4.02 -16.48
N ARG A 132 16.41 5.32 -16.56
CA ARG A 132 15.96 5.95 -17.79
C ARG A 132 17.20 6.24 -18.66
N SER A 133 17.24 5.69 -19.87
CA SER A 133 18.33 5.98 -20.81
C SER A 133 18.33 7.48 -21.15
N GLY A 134 19.36 8.20 -20.71
CA GLY A 134 19.51 9.64 -20.85
C GLY A 134 20.81 10.14 -20.22
N ARG A 135 21.19 11.38 -20.52
CA ARG A 135 22.47 12.02 -20.09
C ARG A 135 22.64 12.14 -18.57
N GLN A 136 21.56 11.94 -17.80
CA GLN A 136 21.59 11.81 -16.35
C GLN A 136 20.97 10.47 -15.92
N LYS A 137 21.65 9.77 -15.03
CA LYS A 137 21.17 8.52 -14.40
C LYS A 137 20.01 8.83 -13.45
N LYS A 138 18.82 9.07 -14.01
CA LYS A 138 17.57 9.24 -13.26
C LYS A 138 16.74 7.97 -13.30
N SER A 139 16.04 7.70 -12.21
CA SER A 139 15.19 6.52 -12.09
C SER A 139 13.97 6.59 -13.02
N ARG A 140 13.63 5.47 -13.65
CA ARG A 140 12.48 5.33 -14.52
C ARG A 140 11.21 5.25 -13.66
N TRP A 141 10.44 6.34 -13.66
CA TRP A 141 9.20 6.48 -12.90
C TRP A 141 8.21 5.31 -13.06
N THR A 142 8.08 4.73 -14.26
CA THR A 142 7.20 3.58 -14.48
C THR A 142 7.67 2.32 -13.74
N SER A 143 8.98 2.11 -13.63
CA SER A 143 9.55 0.99 -12.88
C SER A 143 9.38 1.18 -11.38
N LEU A 144 9.58 2.40 -10.88
CA LEU A 144 9.30 2.75 -9.49
C LEU A 144 7.84 2.50 -9.14
N PHE A 145 6.95 2.86 -10.06
CA PHE A 145 5.52 2.68 -9.89
C PHE A 145 5.11 1.21 -9.83
N ALA A 146 5.63 0.38 -10.74
CA ALA A 146 5.40 -1.05 -10.70
C ALA A 146 5.93 -1.70 -9.40
N LEU A 147 7.07 -1.23 -8.87
CA LEU A 147 7.67 -1.76 -7.65
C LEU A 147 6.87 -1.44 -6.38
N GLN A 148 6.18 -0.30 -6.36
CA GLN A 148 5.45 0.17 -5.18
C GLN A 148 3.94 -0.13 -5.24
N MET A 149 3.45 -0.54 -6.42
CA MET A 149 2.04 -0.86 -6.67
C MET A 149 1.42 -1.83 -5.64
N PRO A 150 2.04 -2.99 -5.30
CA PRO A 150 1.45 -3.93 -4.35
C PRO A 150 1.19 -3.30 -2.97
N ILE A 151 2.18 -2.57 -2.45
CA ILE A 151 2.09 -1.90 -1.13
C ILE A 151 0.98 -0.85 -1.13
N MET A 152 0.83 -0.11 -2.22
CA MET A 152 -0.20 0.91 -2.37
C MET A 152 -1.60 0.28 -2.39
N LEU A 153 -1.81 -0.77 -3.19
CA LEU A 153 -3.08 -1.49 -3.21
C LEU A 153 -3.45 -2.04 -1.83
N LEU A 154 -2.49 -2.60 -1.10
CA LEU A 154 -2.71 -3.07 0.27
C LEU A 154 -3.13 -1.93 1.20
N SER A 155 -2.49 -0.76 1.10
CA SER A 155 -2.86 0.40 1.91
C SER A 155 -4.27 0.91 1.60
N TYR A 156 -4.69 0.90 0.33
CA TYR A 156 -6.05 1.25 -0.06
C TYR A 156 -7.09 0.24 0.42
N ALA A 157 -6.76 -1.06 0.38
CA ALA A 157 -7.60 -2.10 0.95
C ALA A 157 -7.82 -1.83 2.45
N LEU A 158 -6.75 -1.59 3.21
CA LEU A 158 -6.84 -1.32 4.65
C LEU A 158 -7.65 -0.06 4.96
N MET A 159 -7.47 1.02 4.19
CA MET A 159 -8.27 2.23 4.35
C MET A 159 -9.75 2.00 4.07
N MET A 160 -10.09 1.30 2.99
CA MET A 160 -11.47 0.95 2.65
C MET A 160 -12.12 0.06 3.72
N TYR A 161 -11.35 -0.85 4.31
CA TYR A 161 -11.80 -1.70 5.41
C TYR A 161 -12.18 -0.87 6.65
N ILE A 162 -11.29 0.06 7.05
CA ILE A 162 -11.53 0.95 8.20
C ILE A 162 -12.75 1.84 7.94
N VAL A 163 -12.90 2.37 6.73
CA VAL A 163 -14.08 3.16 6.36
C VAL A 163 -15.35 2.31 6.44
N GLY A 164 -15.32 1.08 5.92
CA GLY A 164 -16.45 0.15 6.01
C GLY A 164 -16.83 -0.18 7.46
N LEU A 165 -15.85 -0.44 8.33
CA LEU A 165 -16.06 -0.66 9.76
C LEU A 165 -16.64 0.59 10.45
N SER A 166 -16.11 1.77 10.12
CA SER A 166 -16.59 3.04 10.71
C SER A 166 -18.05 3.29 10.34
N LEU A 167 -18.44 3.05 9.09
CA LEU A 167 -19.83 3.16 8.64
C LEU A 167 -20.75 2.15 9.35
N LEU A 168 -20.28 0.93 9.57
CA LEU A 168 -21.02 -0.08 10.33
C LEU A 168 -21.29 0.38 11.77
N VAL A 169 -20.28 0.96 12.44
CA VAL A 169 -20.38 1.45 13.83
C VAL A 169 -21.22 2.72 13.95
N ILE A 170 -21.16 3.62 12.98
CA ILE A 170 -21.92 4.89 13.01
C ILE A 170 -23.39 4.68 12.63
N ARG A 171 -23.73 3.61 11.90
CA ARG A 171 -25.12 3.28 11.50
C ARG A 171 -26.16 3.44 12.62
N PRO A 172 -26.02 2.84 13.82
CA PRO A 172 -27.01 3.00 14.89
C PRO A 172 -27.26 4.47 15.28
N LEU A 173 -26.24 5.33 15.20
CA LEU A 173 -26.37 6.76 15.49
C LEU A 173 -27.21 7.53 14.45
N TRP A 174 -27.40 6.97 13.26
CA TRP A 174 -28.22 7.60 12.21
C TRP A 174 -29.69 7.22 12.31
N HIS A 175 -29.99 6.08 12.94
CA HIS A 175 -31.34 5.53 12.98
C HIS A 175 -32.18 6.08 14.14
N GLU A 176 -31.55 6.64 15.18
CA GLU A 176 -32.25 7.33 16.27
C GLU A 176 -32.39 8.83 15.97
N PRO A 177 -33.60 9.40 16.03
CA PRO A 177 -33.77 10.84 15.96
C PRO A 177 -33.10 11.48 17.17
N TRP A 178 -32.19 12.43 16.94
CA TRP A 178 -31.57 13.21 18.01
C TRP A 178 -32.65 13.86 18.88
N GLY A 179 -32.91 13.29 20.06
CA GLY A 179 -33.98 13.69 20.98
C GLY A 179 -33.81 13.04 22.36
N ASN A 180 -34.50 13.59 23.37
CA ASN A 180 -34.33 13.37 24.83
C ASN A 180 -34.43 11.93 25.37
N ASN A 181 -34.48 10.90 24.52
CA ASN A 181 -34.63 9.51 24.92
C ASN A 181 -33.37 8.67 24.70
N SER A 182 -32.20 9.28 24.46
CA SER A 182 -30.94 8.54 24.42
C SER A 182 -30.62 8.00 25.82
N ILE A 183 -30.94 6.73 26.05
CA ILE A 183 -30.65 6.00 27.29
C ILE A 183 -29.14 5.79 27.35
N VAL A 184 -28.52 6.35 28.39
CA VAL A 184 -27.14 6.04 28.80
C VAL A 184 -27.07 4.61 29.31
#